data_AF-A0AA90H694-F1
#
_entry.id   AF-A0AA90H694-F1
#
_cell.length_a   1.000
_cell.length_b   1.000
_cell.length_c   1.000
_cell.angle_alpha   90.00
_cell.angle_beta   90.00
_cell.angle_gamma   90.00
#
_symmetry.space_group_name_H-M   'P 1'
#
loop_
_entity.id
_entity.type
_entity.pdbx_description
1 polymer ?
#
loop_
_entity_poly.entity_id
_entity_poly.type
_entity_poly.pdbx_seq_one_letter_code
_entity_poly.pdbx_strand_id
1 'polypeptide(L)'
;MTEPLGIAGTVLGLLGKVKGLFEGSDKKTLVTSMLTAVLTVAVIAAGYLVVGHHATPGSQEVKLGGLDLGGYCASYSYDDNDEDFCSSAIDLDKACSWQWSTPLRAKGTGIDSTQCYSSSGKRRGGIKDMTGYCEATFKGSADVEASSVGNKWVCRTKIDKAAACDWQYQKNDPLAREEGGLWYCYARAKA
;
A
#
# COMPACT_ATOMS: atom_id res chain seq x y z
N MET A 1 -4.31 1.56 16.72
CA MET A 1 -4.12 1.44 18.18
C MET A 1 -2.64 1.64 18.46
N THR A 2 -2.25 2.82 18.92
CA THR A 2 -0.86 3.17 19.24
C THR A 2 -0.80 3.58 20.70
N GLU A 3 -0.07 2.80 21.50
CA GLU A 3 0.06 2.94 22.95
C GLU A 3 0.90 4.17 23.33
N PRO A 4 0.47 5.02 24.29
CA PRO A 4 1.30 6.08 24.83
C PRO A 4 2.04 5.59 26.09
N LEU A 5 2.99 4.65 25.93
CA LEU A 5 3.79 4.13 27.06
C LEU A 5 5.12 4.88 27.30
N GLY A 6 5.42 5.94 26.53
CA GLY A 6 6.72 6.63 26.59
C GLY A 6 6.89 7.70 27.67
N ILE A 7 5.83 8.13 28.38
CA ILE A 7 5.87 9.37 29.19
C ILE A 7 5.96 9.08 30.70
N ALA A 8 5.56 7.89 31.15
CA ALA A 8 5.61 7.54 32.58
C ALA A 8 7.05 7.35 33.11
N GLY A 9 8.00 6.92 32.27
CA GLY A 9 9.39 6.69 32.67
C GLY A 9 10.18 7.97 32.94
N THR A 10 9.90 9.06 32.23
CA THR A 10 10.65 10.33 32.32
C THR A 10 10.26 11.16 33.55
N VAL A 11 9.02 11.05 34.02
CA VAL A 11 8.53 11.79 35.20
C VAL A 11 9.07 11.21 36.52
N LEU A 12 9.20 9.88 36.63
CA LEU A 12 9.77 9.25 37.82
C LEU A 12 11.28 9.52 37.99
N GLY A 13 12.03 9.63 36.87
CA GLY A 13 13.46 9.97 36.92
C GLY A 13 13.75 11.39 37.44
N LEU A 14 12.84 12.33 37.22
CA LEU A 14 12.94 13.70 37.72
C LEU A 14 12.66 13.80 39.22
N LEU A 15 11.69 13.04 39.75
CA LEU A 15 11.34 13.05 41.17
C LEU A 15 12.47 12.50 42.08
N GLY A 16 13.26 11.54 41.58
CA GLY A 16 14.42 11.01 42.31
C GLY A 16 15.55 12.01 42.55
N LYS A 17 15.78 12.94 41.60
CA LYS A 17 16.83 13.98 41.71
C LYS A 17 16.42 15.17 42.58
N VAL A 18 15.13 15.41 42.77
CA VAL A 18 14.63 16.52 43.58
C VAL A 18 14.87 16.26 45.07
N LYS A 19 14.83 15.01 45.53
CA LYS A 19 14.99 14.67 46.96
C LYS A 19 16.36 15.04 47.54
N GLY A 20 17.42 15.05 46.74
CA GLY A 20 18.78 15.42 47.17
C GLY A 20 19.06 16.91 47.29
N LEU A 21 18.13 17.78 46.85
CA LEU A 21 18.28 19.25 46.92
C LEU A 21 17.72 19.88 48.21
N PHE A 22 17.08 19.10 49.08
CA PHE A 22 16.36 19.60 50.26
C PHE A 22 17.10 19.45 51.60
N GLU A 23 18.25 18.79 51.64
CA GLU A 23 19.09 18.70 52.85
C GLU A 23 20.13 19.83 52.84
N GLY A 24 19.75 21.00 53.35
CA GLY A 24 20.71 22.08 53.68
C GLY A 24 20.39 23.49 53.15
N SER A 25 19.27 23.70 52.46
CA SER A 25 18.94 25.03 51.90
C SER A 25 18.17 25.95 52.87
N ASP A 26 18.59 27.22 52.90
CA ASP A 26 17.93 28.32 53.62
C ASP A 26 16.47 28.49 53.16
N LYS A 27 15.57 28.78 54.09
CA LYS A 27 14.11 28.82 53.90
C LYS A 27 13.69 29.75 52.76
N LYS A 28 14.43 30.84 52.55
CA LYS A 28 14.18 31.81 51.45
C LYS A 28 14.49 31.22 50.07
N THR A 29 15.56 30.44 49.95
CA THR A 29 15.97 29.80 48.70
C THR A 29 15.00 28.69 48.29
N LEU A 30 14.45 28.00 49.29
CA LEU A 30 13.50 26.90 49.12
C LEU A 30 12.13 27.39 48.60
N VAL A 31 11.64 28.54 49.11
CA VAL A 31 10.39 29.15 48.64
C VAL A 31 10.53 29.66 47.20
N THR A 32 11.64 30.33 46.87
CA THR A 32 11.88 30.83 45.51
C THR A 32 11.96 29.68 44.52
N SER A 33 12.68 28.60 44.85
CA SER A 33 12.81 27.42 43.99
C SER A 33 11.47 26.71 43.73
N MET A 34 10.62 26.56 44.75
CA MET A 34 9.28 26.00 44.57
C MET A 34 8.42 26.87 43.66
N LEU A 35 8.49 28.20 43.79
CA LEU A 35 7.71 29.11 42.96
C LEU A 35 8.09 28.97 41.47
N THR A 36 9.39 28.87 41.17
CA THR A 36 9.89 28.70 39.79
C THR A 36 9.44 27.36 39.20
N ALA A 37 9.46 26.28 39.99
CA ALA A 37 9.04 24.95 39.54
C ALA A 37 7.53 24.90 39.23
N VAL A 38 6.70 25.52 40.07
CA VAL A 38 5.25 25.60 39.84
C VAL A 38 4.93 26.42 38.58
N LEU A 39 5.63 27.54 38.37
CA LEU A 39 5.48 28.37 37.17
C LEU A 39 5.88 27.62 35.89
N THR A 40 6.96 26.84 35.91
CA THR A 40 7.37 26.06 34.73
C THR A 40 6.36 24.97 34.39
N VAL A 41 5.83 24.26 35.40
CA VAL A 41 4.79 23.25 35.19
C VAL A 41 3.51 23.88 34.63
N ALA A 42 3.10 25.05 35.13
CA ALA A 42 1.92 25.76 34.63
C ALA A 42 2.07 26.21 33.17
N VAL A 43 3.24 26.70 32.76
CA VAL A 43 3.51 27.10 31.37
C VAL A 43 3.51 25.89 30.43
N ILE A 44 4.09 24.76 30.85
CA ILE A 44 4.08 23.52 30.07
C ILE A 44 2.64 23.00 29.92
N ALA A 45 1.86 22.97 31.01
CA ALA A 45 0.46 22.52 30.97
C ALA A 45 -0.41 23.41 30.06
N ALA A 46 -0.23 24.73 30.12
CA ALA A 46 -0.90 25.67 29.22
C ALA A 46 -0.48 25.47 27.75
N GLY A 47 0.80 25.21 27.49
CA GLY A 47 1.31 24.91 26.14
C GLY A 47 0.71 23.63 25.55
N TYR A 48 0.54 22.58 26.35
CA TYR A 48 -0.12 21.34 25.91
C TYR A 48 -1.60 21.54 25.57
N LEU A 49 -2.29 22.43 26.29
CA LEU A 49 -3.71 22.74 26.00
C LEU A 49 -3.89 23.53 24.71
N VAL A 50 -2.95 24.45 24.39
CA VAL A 50 -3.01 25.26 23.16
C VAL A 50 -2.64 24.44 21.91
N VAL A 51 -1.71 23.50 22.00
CA VAL A 51 -1.31 22.65 20.85
C VAL A 51 -2.24 21.45 20.66
N GLY A 52 -2.92 20.98 21.72
CA GLY A 52 -3.71 19.75 21.70
C GLY A 52 -5.11 19.80 21.07
N HIS A 53 -5.62 20.97 20.66
CA HIS A 53 -7.02 21.12 20.19
C HIS A 53 -7.21 21.48 18.72
N HIS A 54 -6.15 21.48 17.91
CA HIS A 54 -6.32 21.48 16.45
C HIS A 54 -6.65 20.07 15.97
N ALA A 55 -7.80 19.54 16.40
CA ALA A 55 -8.47 18.48 15.67
C ALA A 55 -8.77 19.04 14.29
N THR A 56 -7.99 18.65 13.29
CA THR A 56 -8.29 18.92 11.88
C THR A 56 -9.76 18.53 11.67
N PRO A 57 -10.61 19.43 11.13
CA PRO A 57 -11.99 19.08 10.82
C PRO A 57 -11.95 17.81 9.98
N GLY A 58 -12.51 16.72 10.51
CA GLY A 58 -12.58 15.46 9.77
C GLY A 58 -13.30 15.73 8.48
N SER A 59 -12.58 15.68 7.36
CA SER A 59 -13.18 15.74 6.02
C SER A 59 -14.26 14.65 6.01
N GLN A 60 -15.53 15.04 5.95
CA GLN A 60 -16.61 14.07 5.88
C GLN A 60 -16.43 13.29 4.58
N GLU A 61 -16.21 11.98 4.69
CA GLU A 61 -16.13 11.12 3.51
C GLU A 61 -17.53 10.68 3.11
N VAL A 62 -17.84 10.78 1.82
CA VAL A 62 -19.13 10.37 1.26
C VAL A 62 -18.93 9.07 0.49
N LYS A 63 -19.65 8.02 0.88
CA LYS A 63 -19.65 6.72 0.19
C LYS A 63 -20.22 6.88 -1.22
N LEU A 64 -19.41 6.57 -2.23
CA LEU A 64 -19.80 6.62 -3.64
C LEU A 64 -20.48 5.32 -4.07
N GLY A 65 -20.02 4.19 -3.56
CA GLY A 65 -20.56 2.86 -3.84
C GLY A 65 -19.48 1.79 -3.90
N GLY A 66 -19.85 0.60 -4.36
CA GLY A 66 -18.96 -0.56 -4.47
C GLY A 66 -17.98 -0.42 -5.64
N LEU A 67 -16.79 -1.00 -5.49
CA LEU A 67 -15.73 -0.97 -6.50
C LEU A 67 -15.84 -2.19 -7.44
N ASP A 68 -15.96 -1.92 -8.74
CA ASP A 68 -16.00 -2.92 -9.80
C ASP A 68 -14.58 -3.24 -10.29
N LEU A 69 -13.94 -4.20 -9.62
CA LEU A 69 -12.60 -4.66 -9.96
C LEU A 69 -12.55 -5.38 -11.32
N GLY A 70 -13.60 -6.14 -11.65
CA GLY A 70 -13.67 -6.86 -12.93
C GLY A 70 -13.79 -5.91 -14.10
N GLY A 71 -14.67 -4.90 -14.01
CA GLY A 71 -14.78 -3.84 -15.00
C GLY A 71 -13.47 -3.06 -15.16
N TYR A 72 -12.80 -2.73 -14.05
CA TYR A 72 -11.51 -2.05 -14.07
C TYR A 72 -10.46 -2.90 -14.82
N CYS A 73 -10.28 -4.17 -14.47
CA CYS A 73 -9.31 -5.05 -15.13
C CYS A 73 -9.63 -5.29 -16.61
N ALA A 74 -10.90 -5.47 -16.96
CA ALA A 74 -11.34 -5.62 -18.34
C ALA A 74 -11.04 -4.37 -19.18
N SER A 75 -11.09 -3.16 -18.59
CA SER A 75 -10.72 -1.93 -19.30
C SER A 75 -9.25 -1.88 -19.75
N TYR A 76 -8.39 -2.68 -19.10
CA TYR A 76 -6.98 -2.88 -19.47
C TYR A 76 -6.74 -4.19 -20.23
N SER A 77 -7.80 -4.85 -20.72
CA SER A 77 -7.76 -6.11 -21.48
C SER A 77 -7.28 -7.34 -20.70
N TYR A 78 -7.33 -7.31 -19.37
CA TYR A 78 -7.21 -8.53 -18.56
C TYR A 78 -8.53 -9.30 -18.59
N ASP A 79 -8.47 -10.63 -18.64
CA ASP A 79 -9.64 -11.52 -18.71
C ASP A 79 -10.05 -12.11 -17.36
N ASP A 80 -9.26 -11.90 -16.30
CA ASP A 80 -9.57 -12.35 -14.95
C ASP A 80 -9.03 -11.36 -13.89
N ASN A 81 -9.56 -11.44 -12.68
CA ASN A 81 -9.07 -10.67 -11.53
C ASN A 81 -9.38 -11.36 -10.21
N ASP A 82 -8.56 -11.08 -9.20
CA ASP A 82 -8.88 -11.33 -7.80
C ASP A 82 -9.00 -10.01 -7.03
N GLU A 83 -8.94 -10.08 -5.70
CA GLU A 83 -9.01 -8.91 -4.83
C GLU A 83 -7.79 -8.00 -4.94
N ASP A 84 -6.66 -8.48 -5.46
CA ASP A 84 -5.38 -7.75 -5.45
C ASP A 84 -4.81 -7.52 -6.85
N PHE A 85 -5.16 -8.34 -7.84
CA PHE A 85 -4.52 -8.36 -9.15
C PHE A 85 -5.52 -8.47 -10.30
N CYS A 86 -5.22 -7.74 -11.38
CA CYS A 86 -5.71 -8.11 -12.70
C CYS A 86 -4.80 -9.20 -13.26
N SER A 87 -5.35 -10.16 -13.98
CA SER A 87 -4.58 -11.26 -14.53
C SER A 87 -5.05 -11.70 -15.91
N SER A 88 -4.13 -12.22 -16.71
CA SER A 88 -4.46 -12.84 -17.98
C SER A 88 -3.58 -14.03 -18.32
N ALA A 89 -4.19 -15.10 -18.83
CA ALA A 89 -3.47 -16.31 -19.18
C ALA A 89 -2.46 -16.07 -20.31
N ILE A 90 -1.23 -16.55 -20.13
CA ILE A 90 -0.21 -16.47 -21.17
C ILE A 90 -0.46 -17.56 -22.23
N ASP A 91 -0.64 -17.13 -23.46
CA ASP A 91 -0.58 -18.00 -24.63
C ASP A 91 0.90 -18.33 -24.94
N LEU A 92 1.32 -19.54 -24.56
CA LEU A 92 2.71 -19.98 -24.70
C LEU A 92 3.17 -20.04 -26.17
N ASP A 93 2.28 -20.25 -27.14
CA ASP A 93 2.63 -20.20 -28.57
C ASP A 93 2.98 -18.77 -28.99
N LYS A 94 2.16 -17.79 -28.57
CA LYS A 94 2.45 -16.37 -28.79
C LYS A 94 3.72 -15.94 -28.10
N ALA A 95 3.94 -16.37 -26.86
CA ALA A 95 5.11 -15.99 -26.10
C ALA A 95 6.40 -16.64 -26.65
N CYS A 96 6.35 -17.90 -27.10
CA CYS A 96 7.41 -18.51 -27.90
C CYS A 96 7.69 -17.71 -29.18
N SER A 97 6.64 -17.30 -29.88
CA SER A 97 6.80 -16.56 -31.13
C SER A 97 7.41 -15.17 -30.91
N TRP A 98 7.04 -14.51 -29.80
CA TRP A 98 7.59 -13.23 -29.37
C TRP A 98 9.07 -13.34 -29.01
N GLN A 99 9.46 -14.33 -28.19
CA GLN A 99 10.85 -14.52 -27.73
C GLN A 99 11.85 -14.70 -28.87
N TRP A 100 11.41 -15.34 -29.95
CA TRP A 100 12.26 -15.74 -31.07
C TRP A 100 11.96 -14.98 -32.36
N SER A 101 11.06 -13.99 -32.30
CA SER A 101 10.61 -13.17 -33.44
C SER A 101 10.24 -13.98 -34.69
N THR A 102 9.64 -15.15 -34.50
CA THR A 102 9.25 -16.07 -35.59
C THR A 102 8.12 -16.98 -35.14
N PRO A 103 7.22 -17.45 -36.03
CA PRO A 103 6.14 -18.34 -35.62
C PRO A 103 6.66 -19.66 -35.04
N LEU A 104 6.41 -19.90 -33.75
CA LEU A 104 6.78 -21.11 -33.03
C LEU A 104 5.57 -21.66 -32.25
N ARG A 105 5.66 -22.95 -31.91
CA ARG A 105 4.71 -23.64 -31.04
C ARG A 105 5.39 -24.06 -29.74
N ALA A 106 4.72 -23.83 -28.62
CA ALA A 106 5.09 -24.35 -27.33
C ALA A 106 4.73 -25.84 -27.21
N LYS A 107 5.62 -26.61 -26.62
CA LYS A 107 5.38 -27.99 -26.20
C LYS A 107 5.97 -28.19 -24.80
N GLY A 108 5.23 -28.85 -23.92
CA GLY A 108 5.64 -29.12 -22.55
C GLY A 108 4.41 -29.47 -21.69
N THR A 109 4.65 -30.10 -20.55
CA THR A 109 3.58 -30.55 -19.62
C THR A 109 3.51 -29.70 -18.35
N GLY A 110 4.40 -28.71 -18.19
CA GLY A 110 4.46 -27.86 -17.00
C GLY A 110 5.17 -26.54 -17.24
N ILE A 111 4.95 -25.59 -16.34
CA ILE A 111 5.39 -24.18 -16.42
C ILE A 111 6.90 -24.03 -16.70
N ASP A 112 7.73 -24.91 -16.14
CA ASP A 112 9.20 -24.86 -16.26
C ASP A 112 9.75 -25.72 -17.39
N SER A 113 8.90 -26.55 -18.01
CA SER A 113 9.30 -27.53 -19.03
C SER A 113 8.98 -27.09 -20.46
N THR A 114 8.38 -25.91 -20.63
CA THR A 114 7.92 -25.43 -21.93
C THR A 114 9.10 -25.16 -22.86
N GLN A 115 9.04 -25.76 -24.05
CA GLN A 115 10.03 -25.62 -25.12
C GLN A 115 9.34 -25.15 -26.39
N CYS A 116 10.00 -24.25 -27.12
CA CYS A 116 9.53 -23.70 -28.38
C CYS A 116 10.07 -24.50 -29.57
N TYR A 117 9.20 -24.81 -30.53
CA TYR A 117 9.50 -25.58 -31.73
C TYR A 117 9.03 -24.85 -32.99
N SER A 118 9.80 -24.96 -34.07
CA SER A 118 9.34 -24.52 -35.39
C SER A 118 8.26 -25.44 -35.95
N SER A 119 7.61 -25.01 -37.03
CA SER A 119 6.67 -25.84 -37.80
C SER A 119 7.29 -27.15 -38.29
N SER A 120 8.60 -27.16 -38.59
CA SER A 120 9.37 -28.35 -38.95
C SER A 120 9.76 -29.25 -37.77
N GLY A 121 9.38 -28.90 -36.54
CA GLY A 121 9.72 -29.67 -35.33
C GLY A 121 11.12 -29.43 -34.79
N LYS A 122 11.87 -28.43 -35.29
CA LYS A 122 13.19 -28.08 -34.75
C LYS A 122 13.04 -27.33 -33.42
N ARG A 123 13.69 -27.83 -32.36
CA ARG A 123 13.74 -27.17 -31.04
C ARG A 123 14.52 -25.86 -31.10
N ARG A 124 13.96 -24.79 -30.55
CA ARG A 124 14.63 -23.48 -30.37
C ARG A 124 15.11 -23.26 -28.94
N GLY A 125 14.37 -23.75 -27.96
CA GLY A 125 14.66 -23.60 -26.53
C GLY A 125 13.41 -23.16 -25.76
N GLY A 126 13.54 -22.92 -24.46
CA GLY A 126 12.45 -22.38 -23.64
C GLY A 126 12.24 -20.88 -23.85
N ILE A 127 11.27 -20.33 -23.12
CA ILE A 127 11.03 -18.88 -23.06
C ILE A 127 11.81 -18.33 -21.86
N LYS A 128 12.67 -17.35 -22.09
CA LYS A 128 13.60 -16.85 -21.06
C LYS A 128 13.07 -15.63 -20.32
N ASP A 129 12.19 -14.88 -20.97
CA ASP A 129 11.70 -13.60 -20.46
C ASP A 129 10.17 -13.55 -20.52
N MET A 130 9.52 -14.10 -19.49
CA MET A 130 8.06 -14.08 -19.40
C MET A 130 7.53 -12.72 -18.95
N THR A 131 8.25 -12.04 -18.07
CA THR A 131 7.88 -10.68 -17.64
C THR A 131 7.93 -9.72 -18.83
N GLY A 132 9.00 -9.74 -19.63
CA GLY A 132 9.11 -8.90 -20.83
C GLY A 132 8.02 -9.19 -21.87
N TYR A 133 7.56 -10.44 -21.99
CA TYR A 133 6.39 -10.76 -22.82
C TYR A 133 5.12 -10.08 -22.29
N CYS A 134 4.90 -10.12 -20.97
CA CYS A 134 3.75 -9.48 -20.34
C CYS A 134 3.77 -7.96 -20.47
N GLU A 135 4.90 -7.31 -20.20
CA GLU A 135 5.09 -5.87 -20.39
C GLU A 135 4.85 -5.45 -21.86
N ALA A 136 5.33 -6.25 -22.81
CA ALA A 136 5.13 -5.99 -24.24
C ALA A 136 3.65 -6.14 -24.66
N THR A 137 2.90 -7.02 -23.98
CA THR A 137 1.48 -7.27 -24.23
C THR A 137 0.59 -6.21 -23.59
N PHE A 138 0.92 -5.78 -22.37
CA PHE A 138 0.12 -4.86 -21.54
C PHE A 138 0.81 -3.51 -21.32
N LYS A 139 1.22 -2.85 -22.42
CA LYS A 139 1.99 -1.58 -22.36
C LYS A 139 1.33 -0.42 -21.63
N GLY A 140 0.01 -0.48 -21.40
CA GLY A 140 -0.76 0.55 -20.68
C GLY A 140 -0.87 0.30 -19.18
N SER A 141 -0.36 -0.83 -18.68
CA SER A 141 -0.40 -1.18 -17.27
C SER A 141 0.98 -0.99 -16.65
N ALA A 142 1.01 -0.46 -15.44
CA ALA A 142 2.23 -0.38 -14.64
C ALA A 142 2.53 -1.74 -13.99
N ASP A 143 3.82 -1.99 -13.71
CA ASP A 143 4.29 -3.12 -12.90
C ASP A 143 3.69 -4.48 -13.30
N VAL A 144 3.62 -4.73 -14.61
CA VAL A 144 3.14 -6.02 -15.13
C VAL A 144 4.23 -7.06 -14.99
N GLU A 145 3.90 -8.17 -14.34
CA GLU A 145 4.81 -9.30 -14.15
C GLU A 145 4.22 -10.60 -14.68
N ALA A 146 5.09 -11.56 -15.00
CA ALA A 146 4.66 -12.93 -15.22
C ALA A 146 4.72 -13.72 -13.92
N SER A 147 3.63 -14.42 -13.60
CA SER A 147 3.53 -15.25 -12.41
C SER A 147 2.91 -16.60 -12.75
N SER A 148 3.13 -17.59 -11.88
CA SER A 148 2.51 -18.90 -12.00
C SER A 148 1.31 -18.99 -11.05
N VAL A 149 0.13 -19.28 -11.60
CA VAL A 149 -1.10 -19.50 -10.83
C VAL A 149 -1.59 -20.91 -11.15
N GLY A 150 -1.49 -21.78 -10.15
CA GLY A 150 -1.67 -23.22 -10.34
C GLY A 150 -0.62 -23.78 -11.32
N ASN A 151 -1.09 -24.36 -12.43
CA ASN A 151 -0.22 -24.95 -13.47
C ASN A 151 -0.13 -24.09 -14.74
N LYS A 152 -0.44 -22.78 -14.64
CA LYS A 152 -0.45 -21.87 -15.79
C LYS A 152 0.40 -20.65 -15.52
N TRP A 153 1.02 -20.15 -16.58
CA TRP A 153 1.61 -18.82 -16.60
C TRP A 153 0.53 -17.77 -16.85
N VAL A 154 0.58 -16.68 -16.09
CA VAL A 154 -0.32 -15.54 -16.22
C VAL A 154 0.50 -14.25 -16.20
N CYS A 155 0.08 -13.28 -17.00
CA CYS A 155 0.48 -11.89 -16.79
C CYS A 155 -0.38 -11.30 -15.69
N ARG A 156 0.21 -10.62 -14.72
CA ARG A 156 -0.50 -9.99 -13.60
C ARG A 156 -0.01 -8.58 -13.37
N THR A 157 -0.89 -7.74 -12.88
CA THR A 157 -0.53 -6.42 -12.33
C THR A 157 -1.36 -6.19 -11.08
N LYS A 158 -0.78 -5.49 -10.11
CA LYS A 158 -1.49 -5.14 -8.87
C LYS A 158 -2.55 -4.08 -9.17
N ILE A 159 -3.73 -4.25 -8.58
CA ILE A 159 -4.81 -3.28 -8.70
C ILE A 159 -4.54 -2.12 -7.74
N ASP A 160 -4.36 -0.92 -8.30
CA ASP A 160 -4.48 0.31 -7.54
C ASP A 160 -5.97 0.61 -7.31
N LYS A 161 -6.43 0.37 -6.07
CA LYS A 161 -7.84 0.55 -5.69
C LYS A 161 -8.29 2.01 -5.77
N ALA A 162 -7.38 2.96 -5.52
CA ALA A 162 -7.71 4.38 -5.63
C ALA A 162 -7.85 4.76 -7.11
N ALA A 163 -6.92 4.31 -7.97
CA ALA A 163 -7.03 4.50 -9.42
C ALA A 163 -8.29 3.82 -9.99
N ALA A 164 -8.67 2.64 -9.49
CA ALA A 164 -9.89 1.96 -9.88
C ALA A 164 -11.15 2.74 -9.45
N CYS A 165 -11.15 3.34 -8.26
CA CYS A 165 -12.22 4.25 -7.83
C CYS A 165 -12.29 5.51 -8.70
N ASP A 166 -11.16 6.08 -9.10
CA ASP A 166 -11.11 7.22 -10.02
C ASP A 166 -11.65 6.85 -11.40
N TRP A 167 -11.22 5.70 -11.95
CA TRP A 167 -11.74 5.16 -13.19
C TRP A 167 -13.27 5.00 -13.16
N GLN A 168 -13.83 4.44 -12.08
CA GLN A 168 -15.25 4.16 -12.00
C GLN A 168 -16.12 5.41 -11.76
N TYR A 169 -15.69 6.30 -10.86
CA TYR A 169 -16.51 7.42 -10.40
C TYR A 169 -16.08 8.80 -10.91
N GLN A 170 -14.92 8.90 -11.56
CA GLN A 170 -14.37 10.12 -12.15
C GLN A 170 -14.33 11.26 -11.12
N LYS A 171 -13.76 10.97 -9.94
CA LYS A 171 -13.67 11.90 -8.80
C LYS A 171 -12.21 12.15 -8.48
N ASN A 172 -11.87 13.41 -8.25
CA ASN A 172 -10.53 13.78 -7.78
C ASN A 172 -10.26 13.17 -6.39
N ASP A 173 -9.11 12.51 -6.25
CA ASP A 173 -8.60 11.94 -4.99
C ASP A 173 -9.63 11.03 -4.28
N PRO A 174 -10.15 9.98 -4.97
CA PRO A 174 -11.08 9.06 -4.34
C PRO A 174 -10.32 8.13 -3.41
N LEU A 175 -10.97 7.77 -2.30
CA LEU A 175 -10.42 6.84 -1.33
C LEU A 175 -11.08 5.47 -1.53
N ALA A 176 -10.28 4.41 -1.53
CA ALA A 176 -10.76 3.05 -1.51
C ALA A 176 -10.67 2.49 -0.09
N ARG A 177 -11.75 1.88 0.41
CA ARG A 177 -11.80 1.23 1.72
C ARG A 177 -12.47 -0.13 1.64
N GLU A 178 -11.95 -1.07 2.39
CA GLU A 178 -12.53 -2.40 2.55
C GLU A 178 -13.51 -2.40 3.74
N GLU A 179 -14.73 -2.87 3.51
CA GLU A 179 -15.76 -3.02 4.54
C GLU A 179 -16.45 -4.37 4.38
N GLY A 180 -16.23 -5.27 5.34
CA GLY A 180 -16.87 -6.59 5.32
C GLY A 180 -16.46 -7.45 4.12
N GLY A 181 -15.20 -7.37 3.68
CA GLY A 181 -14.68 -8.12 2.53
C GLY A 181 -15.06 -7.54 1.16
N LEU A 182 -15.66 -6.35 1.12
CA LEU A 182 -16.00 -5.66 -0.12
C LEU A 182 -15.29 -4.31 -0.18
N TRP A 183 -14.79 -3.97 -1.37
CA TRP A 183 -14.18 -2.68 -1.62
C TRP A 183 -15.24 -1.63 -1.99
N TYR A 184 -15.10 -0.46 -1.38
CA TYR A 184 -15.96 0.70 -1.60
C TYR A 184 -15.14 1.94 -1.89
N CYS A 185 -15.71 2.83 -2.70
CA CYS A 185 -15.13 4.12 -3.03
C CYS A 185 -15.77 5.24 -2.22
N TYR A 186 -14.96 6.22 -1.86
CA TYR A 186 -15.33 7.38 -1.07
C TYR A 186 -14.80 8.66 -1.72
N ALA A 187 -15.59 9.72 -1.70
CA ALA A 187 -15.13 11.06 -2.03
C ALA A 187 -14.97 11.89 -0.76
N ARG A 188 -14.01 12.81 -0.74
CA ARG A 188 -13.96 13.85 0.30
C ARG A 188 -15.08 14.85 0.06
N ALA A 189 -15.87 15.15 1.10
CA ALA A 189 -16.78 16.28 1.06
C ALA A 189 -15.98 17.55 0.83
N LYS A 190 -16.42 18.38 -0.11
CA LYS A 190 -15.88 19.73 -0.23
C LYS A 190 -16.25 20.48 1.05
N ALA A 191 -15.25 21.00 1.74
CA ALA A 191 -15.43 21.90 2.87
C ALA A 191 -16.13 23.19 2.45
#